data_AF-A0A2T0K621-F1
#
_entry.id   AF-A0A2T0K621-F1
#
_cell.length_a   1.000
_cell.length_b   1.000
_cell.length_c   1.000
_cell.angle_alpha   90.00
_cell.angle_beta   90.00
_cell.angle_gamma   90.00
#
_symmetry.space_group_name_H-M   'P 1'
#
loop_
_entity.id
_entity.type
_entity.pdbx_description
1 polymer ?
#
loop_
_entity_poly.entity_id
_entity_poly.type
_entity_poly.pdbx_seq_one_letter_code
_entity_poly.pdbx_strand_id
1 'polypeptide(L)'
;MGTHGGSQPHQMPGFGVTAALRMFAEDIGVAPDTVKSWRWVASRWPAGRRRDDVSFHIHRVLASIADADQRFAVIGEPPVLARTGERRWSEDEAKRRVGWQVSRPETVQEKLIAVHALVDDDEVATRVATDLLRRPKVAFKAAGETTKQERIGAGPRAGP
;
A
#
# COMPACT_ATOMS: atom_id res chain seq x y z
N MET A 1 -11.90 -22.78 -34.37
CA MET A 1 -10.72 -23.35 -33.67
C MET A 1 -9.56 -22.39 -33.90
N GLY A 2 -9.30 -21.50 -32.94
CA GLY A 2 -8.16 -20.56 -32.99
C GLY A 2 -7.18 -20.95 -31.90
N THR A 3 -6.13 -21.67 -32.27
CA THR A 3 -5.09 -22.15 -31.36
C THR A 3 -4.07 -21.03 -31.16
N HIS A 4 -4.29 -20.14 -30.19
CA HIS A 4 -3.30 -19.15 -29.79
C HIS A 4 -2.50 -19.70 -28.60
N GLY A 5 -1.35 -20.30 -28.90
CA GLY A 5 -0.49 -20.90 -27.87
C GLY A 5 0.74 -21.58 -28.45
N GLY A 6 1.40 -20.95 -29.41
CA GLY A 6 2.70 -21.38 -29.89
C GLY A 6 3.80 -20.67 -29.10
N SER A 7 4.40 -21.37 -28.14
CA SER A 7 5.72 -21.00 -27.61
C SER A 7 6.68 -20.87 -28.79
N GLN A 8 7.14 -19.66 -29.10
CA GLN A 8 8.29 -19.54 -30.00
C GLN A 8 9.52 -20.09 -29.28
N PRO A 9 10.24 -21.04 -29.89
CA PRO A 9 11.49 -21.55 -29.34
C PRO A 9 12.56 -20.45 -29.42
N HIS A 10 13.37 -20.41 -28.38
CA HIS A 10 14.50 -19.51 -28.16
C HIS A 10 15.49 -19.52 -29.34
N GLN A 11 15.33 -18.60 -30.30
CA GLN A 11 16.32 -18.35 -31.35
C GLN A 11 17.13 -17.09 -31.03
N MET A 12 17.85 -17.11 -29.91
CA MET A 12 19.11 -16.37 -29.71
C MET A 12 19.72 -16.88 -28.39
N PRO A 13 20.85 -17.62 -28.42
CA PRO A 13 21.57 -17.99 -27.21
C PRO A 13 21.93 -16.71 -26.43
N GLY A 14 21.35 -16.55 -25.22
CA GLY A 14 21.58 -15.38 -24.37
C GLY A 14 20.38 -14.41 -24.22
N PHE A 15 19.25 -14.66 -24.89
CA PHE A 15 18.06 -13.81 -24.74
C PHE A 15 17.20 -14.19 -23.53
N GLY A 16 17.54 -13.66 -22.35
CA GLY A 16 16.79 -13.89 -21.11
C GLY A 16 15.44 -13.15 -21.03
N VAL A 17 14.58 -13.55 -20.08
CA VAL A 17 13.27 -12.90 -19.81
C VAL A 17 13.40 -11.39 -19.66
N THR A 18 14.46 -10.91 -19.02
CA THR A 18 14.71 -9.47 -18.83
C THR A 18 14.93 -8.73 -20.16
N ALA A 19 15.63 -9.35 -21.12
CA ALA A 19 15.88 -8.75 -22.44
C ALA A 19 14.58 -8.71 -23.26
N ALA A 20 13.80 -9.79 -23.23
CA ALA A 20 12.49 -9.85 -23.89
C ALA A 20 11.51 -8.80 -23.32
N LEU A 21 11.45 -8.63 -22.00
CA LEU A 21 10.60 -7.62 -21.37
C LEU A 21 11.02 -6.19 -21.70
N ARG A 22 12.33 -5.95 -21.88
CA ARG A 22 12.85 -4.64 -22.29
C ARG A 22 12.43 -4.31 -23.72
N MET A 23 12.67 -5.21 -24.66
CA MET A 23 12.26 -5.02 -26.06
C MET A 23 10.76 -4.78 -26.17
N PHE A 24 9.95 -5.61 -25.49
CA PHE A 24 8.50 -5.42 -25.48
C PHE A 24 8.07 -4.06 -24.89
N ALA A 25 8.77 -3.58 -23.85
CA ALA A 25 8.49 -2.28 -23.27
C ALA A 25 8.82 -1.13 -24.23
N GLU A 26 9.94 -1.24 -24.97
CA GLU A 26 10.33 -0.31 -26.03
C GLU A 26 9.29 -0.28 -27.15
N ASP A 27 8.83 -1.44 -27.61
CA ASP A 27 7.84 -1.56 -28.69
C ASP A 27 6.49 -0.87 -28.37
N ILE A 28 6.05 -0.92 -27.11
CA ILE A 28 4.79 -0.30 -26.67
C ILE A 28 4.98 1.08 -26.02
N GLY A 29 6.21 1.61 -26.00
CA GLY A 29 6.51 2.95 -25.51
C GLY A 29 6.39 3.15 -24.00
N VAL A 30 6.67 2.13 -23.18
CA VAL A 30 6.63 2.24 -21.70
C VAL A 30 7.96 1.83 -21.06
N ALA A 31 8.18 2.22 -19.80
CA ALA A 31 9.36 1.79 -19.07
C ALA A 31 9.37 0.26 -18.83
N PRO A 32 10.51 -0.44 -18.92
CA PRO A 32 10.60 -1.88 -18.62
C PRO A 32 10.06 -2.26 -17.23
N ASP A 33 10.23 -1.39 -16.24
CA ASP A 33 9.71 -1.63 -14.89
C ASP A 33 8.18 -1.56 -14.82
N THR A 34 7.54 -0.78 -15.69
CA THR A 34 6.08 -0.79 -15.86
C THR A 34 5.61 -2.16 -16.35
N VAL A 35 6.26 -2.73 -17.36
CA VAL A 35 5.92 -4.07 -17.87
C VAL A 35 6.17 -5.13 -16.81
N LYS A 36 7.26 -5.06 -16.03
CA LYS A 36 7.51 -5.97 -14.90
C LYS A 36 6.38 -5.88 -13.87
N SER A 37 5.95 -4.67 -13.53
CA SER A 37 4.82 -4.45 -12.63
C SER A 37 3.55 -5.09 -13.18
N TRP A 38 3.21 -4.84 -14.44
CA TRP A 38 2.04 -5.43 -15.08
C TRP A 38 2.07 -6.95 -15.11
N ARG A 39 3.23 -7.53 -15.46
CA ARG A 39 3.43 -8.98 -15.45
C ARG A 39 3.25 -9.56 -14.05
N TRP A 40 3.77 -8.90 -13.02
CA TRP A 40 3.61 -9.34 -11.64
C TRP A 40 2.15 -9.27 -11.17
N VAL A 41 1.40 -8.23 -11.54
CA VAL A 41 -0.05 -8.17 -11.25
C VAL A 41 -0.78 -9.27 -12.01
N ALA A 42 -0.49 -9.46 -13.28
CA ALA A 42 -1.13 -10.49 -14.10
C ALA A 42 -0.88 -11.92 -13.59
N SER A 43 0.30 -12.20 -13.01
CA SER A 43 0.59 -13.51 -12.42
C SER A 43 -0.14 -13.75 -11.09
N ARG A 44 -0.40 -12.68 -10.33
CA ARG A 44 -1.17 -12.73 -9.06
C ARG A 44 -2.67 -12.88 -9.27
N TRP A 45 -3.15 -12.53 -10.47
CA TRP A 45 -4.56 -12.59 -10.86
C TRP A 45 -4.75 -13.42 -12.13
N PRO A 46 -4.93 -14.74 -12.02
CA PRO A 46 -5.36 -15.57 -13.16
C PRO A 46 -6.68 -15.05 -13.75
N ALA A 47 -6.93 -15.28 -15.05
CA ALA A 47 -8.07 -14.70 -15.76
C ALA A 47 -9.43 -14.94 -15.07
N GLY A 48 -9.67 -16.17 -14.58
CA GLY A 48 -10.91 -16.52 -13.87
C GLY A 48 -11.03 -15.99 -12.43
N ARG A 49 -10.00 -15.31 -11.90
CA ARG A 49 -10.02 -14.69 -10.56
C ARG A 49 -9.96 -13.16 -10.63
N ARG A 50 -9.92 -12.58 -11.83
CA ARG A 50 -10.01 -11.12 -12.04
C ARG A 50 -11.46 -10.68 -11.95
N ARG A 51 -11.65 -9.44 -11.52
CA ARG A 51 -12.95 -8.76 -11.51
C ARG A 51 -12.95 -7.66 -12.55
N ASP A 52 -13.92 -7.65 -13.44
CA ASP A 52 -14.04 -6.65 -14.51
C ASP A 52 -14.52 -5.28 -13.99
N ASP A 53 -15.31 -5.29 -12.91
CA ASP A 53 -15.78 -4.10 -12.19
C ASP A 53 -14.71 -3.41 -11.34
N VAL A 54 -13.50 -4.00 -11.23
CA VAL A 54 -12.40 -3.50 -10.41
C VAL A 54 -11.24 -3.03 -11.28
N SER A 55 -10.74 -1.81 -11.03
CA SER A 55 -9.66 -1.23 -11.83
C SER A 55 -8.34 -2.03 -11.71
N PHE A 56 -7.49 -1.90 -12.72
CA PHE A 56 -6.15 -2.50 -12.72
C PHE A 56 -5.31 -2.05 -11.52
N HIS A 57 -5.44 -0.78 -11.11
CA HIS A 57 -4.69 -0.25 -9.96
C HIS A 57 -5.09 -0.94 -8.66
N ILE A 58 -6.38 -1.19 -8.43
CA ILE A 58 -6.83 -1.92 -7.23
C ILE A 58 -6.32 -3.36 -7.25
N HIS A 59 -6.33 -4.03 -8.41
CA HIS A 59 -5.68 -5.33 -8.56
C HIS A 59 -4.19 -5.27 -8.22
N ARG A 60 -3.48 -4.20 -8.63
CA ARG A 60 -2.07 -4.01 -8.30
C ARG A 60 -1.83 -3.85 -6.79
N VAL A 61 -2.67 -3.07 -6.10
CA VAL A 61 -2.56 -2.88 -4.65
C VAL A 61 -2.83 -4.20 -3.92
N LEU A 62 -3.95 -4.85 -4.22
CA LEU A 62 -4.35 -6.12 -3.58
C LEU A 62 -3.43 -7.30 -3.96
N ALA A 63 -2.69 -7.22 -5.06
CA ALA A 63 -1.67 -8.21 -5.44
C ALA A 63 -0.54 -8.36 -4.40
N SER A 64 -0.36 -7.36 -3.52
CA SER A 64 0.63 -7.40 -2.43
C SER A 64 0.25 -8.39 -1.31
N ILE A 65 -1.03 -8.80 -1.21
CA ILE A 65 -1.46 -9.85 -0.29
C ILE A 65 -0.77 -11.15 -0.70
N ALA A 66 0.06 -11.68 0.21
CA ALA A 66 0.92 -12.84 -0.06
C ALA A 66 0.09 -14.10 -0.31
N ASP A 67 -0.86 -14.38 0.58
CA ASP A 67 -1.77 -15.51 0.49
C ASP A 67 -2.72 -15.38 -0.70
N ALA A 68 -2.82 -16.44 -1.51
CA ALA A 68 -3.62 -16.41 -2.72
C ALA A 68 -5.12 -16.45 -2.45
N ASP A 69 -5.57 -17.33 -1.56
CA ASP A 69 -6.98 -17.52 -1.28
C ASP A 69 -7.57 -16.31 -0.56
N GLN A 70 -6.83 -15.74 0.39
CA GLN A 70 -7.17 -14.47 1.02
C GLN A 70 -7.28 -13.37 -0.03
N ARG A 71 -6.29 -13.22 -0.91
CA ARG A 71 -6.31 -12.19 -1.95
C ARG A 71 -7.55 -12.32 -2.85
N PHE A 72 -7.89 -13.53 -3.25
CA PHE A 72 -9.04 -13.80 -4.10
C PHE A 72 -10.37 -13.59 -3.38
N ALA A 73 -10.47 -13.96 -2.09
CA ALA A 73 -11.66 -13.67 -1.29
C ALA A 73 -11.85 -12.16 -1.10
N VAL A 74 -10.76 -11.46 -0.77
CA VAL A 74 -10.75 -10.01 -0.53
C VAL A 74 -11.31 -9.23 -1.72
N ILE A 75 -10.82 -9.46 -2.95
CA ILE A 75 -11.33 -8.71 -4.11
C ILE A 75 -12.82 -8.97 -4.37
N GLY A 76 -13.32 -10.15 -3.97
CA GLY A 76 -14.72 -10.56 -4.06
C GLY A 76 -15.65 -9.81 -3.09
N GLU A 77 -15.10 -9.17 -2.07
CA GLU A 77 -15.82 -8.49 -1.00
C GLU A 77 -15.54 -6.98 -1.00
N PRO A 78 -16.07 -6.24 -1.99
CA PRO A 78 -15.89 -4.80 -2.04
C PRO A 78 -16.56 -4.11 -0.84
N PRO A 79 -15.89 -3.12 -0.22
CA PRO A 79 -16.43 -2.38 0.90
C PRO A 79 -17.60 -1.48 0.48
N VAL A 80 -18.42 -1.10 1.46
CA VAL A 80 -19.52 -0.15 1.26
C VAL A 80 -18.96 1.27 1.26
N LEU A 81 -19.20 2.01 0.19
CA LEU A 81 -18.81 3.41 0.11
C LEU A 81 -19.79 4.26 0.93
N ALA A 82 -19.31 4.92 1.99
CA ALA A 82 -20.15 5.72 2.88
C ALA A 82 -20.97 6.82 2.16
N ARG A 83 -20.43 7.36 1.05
CA ARG A 83 -21.09 8.42 0.27
C ARG A 83 -22.29 7.94 -0.55
N THR A 84 -22.27 6.70 -1.06
CA THR A 84 -23.29 6.19 -2.00
C THR A 84 -24.05 4.97 -1.48
N GLY A 85 -23.55 4.30 -0.43
CA GLY A 85 -24.10 3.04 0.08
C GLY A 85 -23.80 1.82 -0.82
N GLU A 86 -23.20 2.03 -1.99
CA GLU A 86 -22.85 0.97 -2.93
C GLU A 86 -21.60 0.20 -2.48
N ARG A 87 -21.57 -1.10 -2.78
CA ARG A 87 -20.38 -1.93 -2.57
C ARG A 87 -19.42 -1.79 -3.74
N ARG A 88 -18.33 -1.05 -3.55
CA ARG A 88 -17.33 -0.82 -4.58
C ARG A 88 -15.96 -0.55 -3.96
N TRP A 89 -14.93 -1.07 -4.62
CA TRP A 89 -13.55 -0.73 -4.27
C TRP A 89 -13.20 0.72 -4.65
N SER A 90 -12.64 1.45 -3.69
CA SER A 90 -11.88 2.67 -3.94
C SER A 90 -10.39 2.39 -3.81
N GLU A 91 -9.55 3.30 -4.30
CA GLU A 91 -8.10 3.22 -4.10
C GLU A 91 -7.72 3.24 -2.62
N ASP A 92 -8.33 4.14 -1.84
CA ASP A 92 -8.06 4.25 -0.40
C ASP A 92 -8.47 2.97 0.35
N GLU A 93 -9.59 2.36 -0.02
CA GLU A 93 -10.00 1.11 0.59
C GLU A 93 -9.07 -0.05 0.27
N ALA A 94 -8.60 -0.13 -0.98
CA ALA A 94 -7.62 -1.14 -1.38
C ALA A 94 -6.31 -0.96 -0.60
N LYS A 95 -5.82 0.28 -0.47
CA LYS A 95 -4.60 0.61 0.30
C LYS A 95 -4.77 0.28 1.78
N ARG A 96 -5.89 0.69 2.38
CA ARG A 96 -6.25 0.41 3.77
C ARG A 96 -6.23 -1.09 4.06
N ARG A 97 -6.78 -1.90 3.15
CA ARG A 97 -6.82 -3.37 3.27
C ARG A 97 -5.44 -4.00 3.39
N VAL A 98 -4.43 -3.42 2.73
CA VAL A 98 -3.05 -3.94 2.72
C VAL A 98 -2.12 -3.15 3.65
N GLY A 99 -2.66 -2.25 4.47
CA GLY A 99 -1.88 -1.42 5.40
C GLY A 99 -1.01 -0.37 4.72
N TRP A 100 -1.31 -0.01 3.47
CA TRP A 100 -0.61 1.07 2.77
C TRP A 100 -1.18 2.43 3.18
N GLN A 101 -0.34 3.45 3.12
CA GLN A 101 -0.77 4.82 3.37
C GLN A 101 -1.84 5.24 2.36
N VAL A 102 -3.03 5.56 2.86
CA VAL A 102 -4.16 6.05 2.08
C VAL A 102 -3.92 7.48 1.61
N SER A 103 -4.53 7.84 0.49
CA SER A 103 -4.52 9.20 -0.05
C SER A 103 -5.48 10.11 0.71
N ARG A 104 -6.59 9.57 1.23
CA ARG A 104 -7.52 10.31 2.11
C ARG A 104 -7.63 9.63 3.49
N PRO A 105 -6.84 10.07 4.47
CA PRO A 105 -6.92 9.58 5.85
C PRO A 105 -8.27 9.89 6.50
N GLU A 106 -8.97 8.88 6.98
CA GLU A 106 -10.27 9.05 7.65
C GLU A 106 -10.13 8.90 9.15
N THR A 107 -9.45 7.84 9.59
CA THR A 107 -9.25 7.53 11.00
C THR A 107 -8.16 8.39 11.64
N VAL A 108 -8.16 8.50 12.97
CA VAL A 108 -7.08 9.17 13.71
C VAL A 108 -5.73 8.53 13.42
N GLN A 109 -5.68 7.19 13.40
CA GLN A 109 -4.43 6.47 13.14
C GLN A 109 -3.86 6.77 11.74
N GLU A 110 -4.69 6.84 10.71
CA GLU A 110 -4.23 7.18 9.37
C GLU A 110 -3.77 8.63 9.26
N LYS A 111 -4.47 9.55 9.93
CA LYS A 111 -4.05 10.95 9.99
C LYS A 111 -2.71 11.08 10.69
N LEU A 112 -2.47 10.31 11.75
CA LEU A 112 -1.17 10.25 12.41
C LEU A 112 -0.08 9.72 11.48
N ILE A 113 -0.31 8.61 10.76
CA ILE A 113 0.64 8.08 9.76
C ILE A 113 0.95 9.13 8.69
N ALA A 114 -0.08 9.79 8.16
CA ALA A 114 0.10 10.83 7.15
C ALA A 114 0.87 12.05 7.69
N VAL A 115 0.62 12.46 8.93
CA VAL A 115 1.39 13.53 9.58
C VAL A 115 2.83 13.10 9.78
N HIS A 116 3.10 11.89 10.29
CA HIS A 116 4.45 11.37 10.47
C HIS A 116 5.25 11.38 9.17
N ALA A 117 4.65 10.96 8.05
CA ALA A 117 5.29 11.02 6.75
C ALA A 117 5.64 12.46 6.29
N LEU A 118 4.92 13.48 6.78
CA LEU A 118 5.20 14.88 6.47
C LEU A 118 6.24 15.52 7.41
N VAL A 119 6.46 14.94 8.59
CA VAL A 119 7.38 15.45 9.63
C VAL A 119 8.56 14.50 9.86
N ASP A 120 9.00 13.82 8.79
CA ASP A 120 10.18 12.93 8.82
C ASP A 120 11.49 13.71 9.05
N ASP A 121 11.50 14.99 8.70
CA ASP A 121 12.62 15.90 8.96
C ASP A 121 12.54 16.50 10.37
N ASP A 122 13.64 16.42 11.13
CA ASP A 122 13.72 16.86 12.53
C ASP A 122 13.48 18.38 12.71
N GLU A 123 13.90 19.21 11.75
CA GLU A 123 13.67 20.66 11.81
C GLU A 123 12.17 20.97 11.64
N VAL A 124 11.52 20.31 10.66
CA VAL A 124 10.07 20.40 10.45
C VAL A 124 9.32 19.86 11.66
N ALA A 125 9.71 18.69 12.18
CA ALA A 125 9.10 18.07 13.34
C ALA A 125 9.19 18.97 14.57
N THR A 126 10.35 19.59 14.83
CA THR A 126 10.56 20.52 15.95
C THR A 126 9.64 21.73 15.86
N ARG A 127 9.49 22.32 14.67
CA ARG A 127 8.58 23.46 14.44
C ARG A 127 7.12 23.08 14.66
N VAL A 128 6.68 21.98 14.07
CA VAL A 128 5.32 21.46 14.24
C VAL A 128 5.03 21.15 15.71
N ALA A 129 5.93 20.48 16.41
CA ALA A 129 5.79 20.20 17.84
C ALA A 129 5.64 21.49 18.66
N THR A 130 6.50 22.48 18.40
CA THR A 130 6.43 23.79 19.07
C THR A 130 5.08 24.47 18.83
N ASP A 131 4.61 24.50 17.59
CA ASP A 131 3.30 25.10 17.24
C ASP A 131 2.12 24.36 17.88
N LEU A 132 2.19 23.03 17.97
CA LEU A 132 1.19 22.22 18.65
C LEU A 132 1.18 22.48 20.17
N LEU A 133 2.35 22.63 20.79
CA LEU A 133 2.49 22.93 22.22
C LEU A 133 2.05 24.36 22.59
N ARG A 134 1.95 25.28 21.63
CA ARG A 134 1.31 26.60 21.86
C ARG A 134 -0.18 26.48 22.17
N ARG A 135 -0.82 25.33 21.91
CA ARG A 135 -2.24 25.08 22.23
C ARG A 135 -2.37 24.57 23.69
N PRO A 136 -2.97 25.33 24.63
CA PRO A 136 -2.91 24.99 26.07
C PRO A 136 -3.44 23.60 26.42
N LYS A 137 -4.54 23.17 25.78
CA LYS A 137 -5.12 21.82 26.00
C LYS A 137 -4.22 20.70 25.47
N VAL A 138 -3.43 20.94 24.43
CA VAL A 138 -2.51 19.96 23.86
C VAL A 138 -1.27 19.85 24.74
N ALA A 139 -0.68 20.99 25.16
CA ALA A 139 0.46 21.00 26.08
C ALA A 139 0.14 20.29 27.40
N PHE A 140 -1.01 20.58 28.01
CA PHE A 140 -1.42 19.93 29.25
C PHE A 140 -1.55 18.40 29.09
N LYS A 141 -2.19 17.94 27.99
CA LYS A 141 -2.34 16.51 27.72
C LYS A 141 -1.00 15.84 27.42
N ALA A 142 -0.14 16.47 26.61
CA ALA A 142 1.16 15.94 26.23
C ALA A 142 2.07 15.75 27.46
N ALA A 143 2.15 16.76 28.34
CA ALA A 143 2.91 16.68 29.59
C ALA A 143 2.44 15.52 30.48
N GLY A 144 1.11 15.31 30.58
CA GLY A 144 0.54 14.20 31.33
C GLY A 144 0.86 12.81 30.75
N GLU A 145 1.00 12.68 29.43
CA GLU A 145 1.39 11.42 28.78
C GLU A 145 2.89 11.12 28.92
N THR A 146 3.76 12.13 28.82
CA THR A 146 5.21 11.97 29.05
C THR A 146 5.49 11.41 30.45
N THR A 147 4.83 11.95 31.48
CA THR A 147 4.98 11.45 32.85
C THR A 147 4.52 9.98 33.01
N LYS A 148 3.52 9.52 32.24
CA LYS A 148 3.12 8.10 32.24
C LYS A 148 4.20 7.23 31.60
N GLN A 149 4.79 7.67 30.49
CA GLN A 149 5.85 6.92 29.80
C GLN A 149 7.11 6.79 30.67
N GLU A 150 7.52 7.85 31.35
CA GLU A 150 8.64 7.83 32.30
C GLU A 150 8.39 6.85 33.46
N ARG A 151 7.17 6.81 34.00
CA ARG A 151 6.79 5.88 35.06
C ARG A 151 6.76 4.41 34.61
N ILE A 152 6.42 4.14 33.35
CA ILE A 152 6.47 2.79 32.78
C ILE A 152 7.92 2.35 32.54
N GLY A 153 8.80 3.26 32.12
CA GLY A 153 10.24 3.00 31.96
C GLY A 153 11.00 2.81 33.28
N ALA A 154 10.49 3.35 34.39
CA ALA A 154 11.09 3.28 35.72
C ALA A 154 10.58 2.12 36.60
N GLY A 155 10.07 1.03 35.99
CA GLY A 155 9.65 -0.19 36.70
C GLY A 155 10.75 -0.73 37.65
N PRO A 156 10.36 -1.39 38.75
CA PRO A 156 11.19 -1.50 39.94
C PRO A 156 12.49 -2.25 39.65
N ARG A 157 13.63 -1.57 39.78
CA ARG A 157 14.92 -2.22 39.96
C ARG A 157 14.85 -2.98 41.28
N ALA A 158 14.60 -4.29 41.20
CA ALA A 158 14.77 -5.19 42.32
C ALA A 158 16.23 -5.11 42.78
N GLY A 159 16.43 -4.71 44.03
CA GLY A 159 17.61 -5.01 44.82
C GLY A 159 17.13 -5.51 46.18
N PRO A 160 18.01 -6.09 47.02
CA PRO A 160 19.44 -6.32 46.84
C PRO A 160 19.81 -7.70 46.29
#